data_AF-A0A2T2RZ31-F1
#
_entry.id   AF-A0A2T2RZ31-F1
#
_cell.length_a   1.000
_cell.length_b   1.000
_cell.length_c   1.000
_cell.angle_alpha   90.00
_cell.angle_beta   90.00
_cell.angle_gamma   90.00
#
_symmetry.space_group_name_H-M   'P 1'
#
loop_
_entity.id
_entity.type
_entity.pdbx_description
1 polymer ?
#
loop_
_entity_poly.entity_id
_entity_poly.type
_entity_poly.pdbx_seq_one_letter_code
_entity_poly.pdbx_strand_id
1 'polypeptide(L)'
;MPEVVTQYPQIVRKLLRQEGIACGEGESPQILTACPSENFCSLSGGELCVYGLGEVPQMTQIGPRDLAPYAADVAVALSAWEAALAAGALVIVALGVGLALGRWQRQPPSG
;
A
#
# COMPACT_ATOMS: atom_id res chain seq x y z
N MET A 1 -22.07 -2.54 9.45
CA MET A 1 -22.12 -2.56 7.98
C MET A 1 -21.12 -3.59 7.49
N PRO A 2 -21.45 -4.88 7.32
CA PRO A 2 -20.45 -5.90 6.99
C PRO A 2 -19.74 -5.61 5.67
N GLU A 3 -18.43 -5.39 5.76
CA GLU A 3 -17.57 -5.10 4.62
C GLU A 3 -16.38 -6.08 4.64
N VAL A 4 -16.00 -6.59 3.48
CA VAL A 4 -14.85 -7.49 3.30
C VAL A 4 -13.93 -6.90 2.25
N VAL A 5 -12.63 -6.85 2.54
CA VAL A 5 -11.59 -6.46 1.60
C VAL A 5 -10.78 -7.68 1.17
N THR A 6 -10.50 -7.80 -0.12
CA THR A 6 -9.71 -8.91 -0.68
C THR A 6 -8.87 -8.45 -1.87
N GLN A 7 -7.80 -9.18 -2.17
CA GLN A 7 -7.01 -8.94 -3.38
C GLN A 7 -7.77 -9.31 -4.66
N TYR A 8 -8.77 -10.20 -4.57
CA TYR A 8 -9.51 -10.71 -5.72
C TYR A 8 -11.03 -10.61 -5.52
N PRO A 9 -11.60 -9.39 -5.43
CA PRO A 9 -13.02 -9.18 -5.16
C PRO A 9 -13.93 -9.83 -6.21
N GLN A 10 -13.51 -9.86 -7.47
CA GLN A 10 -14.20 -10.53 -8.56
C GLN A 10 -14.32 -12.05 -8.36
N ILE A 11 -13.31 -12.70 -7.76
CA ILE A 11 -13.34 -14.14 -7.49
C ILE A 11 -14.31 -14.41 -6.34
N VAL A 12 -14.25 -13.60 -5.28
CA VAL A 12 -15.18 -13.72 -4.14
C VAL A 12 -16.62 -13.54 -4.60
N ARG A 13 -16.93 -12.48 -5.35
CA ARG A 13 -18.28 -12.27 -5.90
C ARG A 13 -18.72 -13.43 -6.81
N LYS A 14 -17.81 -13.97 -7.62
CA LYS A 14 -18.11 -15.14 -8.47
C LYS A 14 -18.48 -16.36 -7.62
N LEU A 15 -17.73 -16.64 -6.56
CA LEU A 15 -18.01 -17.75 -5.64
C LEU A 15 -19.36 -17.54 -4.95
N LEU A 16 -19.65 -16.34 -4.47
CA LEU A 16 -20.94 -16.02 -3.84
C LEU A 16 -22.11 -16.23 -4.83
N ARG A 17 -21.98 -15.78 -6.08
CA ARG A 17 -22.99 -16.03 -7.12
C ARG A 17 -23.20 -17.51 -7.41
N GLN A 18 -22.16 -18.33 -7.34
CA GLN A 18 -22.28 -19.79 -7.52
C GLN A 18 -23.11 -20.43 -6.40
N GLU A 19 -23.11 -19.84 -5.22
CA GLU A 19 -23.96 -20.22 -4.09
C GLU A 19 -25.37 -19.57 -4.13
N GLY A 20 -25.72 -18.93 -5.25
CA GLY A 20 -27.03 -18.29 -5.44
C GLY A 20 -27.19 -16.93 -4.75
N ILE A 21 -26.10 -16.30 -4.32
CA ILE A 21 -26.12 -14.95 -3.73
C ILE A 21 -26.09 -13.93 -4.87
N ALA A 22 -27.05 -13.01 -4.88
CA ALA A 22 -27.09 -11.92 -5.85
C ALA A 22 -26.00 -10.91 -5.51
N CYS A 23 -25.00 -10.75 -6.38
CA CYS A 23 -23.88 -9.83 -6.17
C CYS A 23 -23.68 -8.96 -7.42
N GLY A 24 -23.66 -7.64 -7.30
CA GLY A 24 -23.38 -6.75 -8.43
C GLY A 24 -24.45 -6.78 -9.53
N GLU A 25 -25.69 -7.13 -9.17
CA GLU A 25 -26.82 -7.30 -10.10
C GLU A 25 -27.79 -6.10 -10.05
N GLY A 26 -27.36 -4.99 -9.43
CA GLY A 26 -28.15 -3.75 -9.37
C GLY A 26 -29.25 -3.76 -8.30
N GLU A 27 -29.27 -4.75 -7.41
CA GLU A 27 -30.10 -4.68 -6.21
C GLU A 27 -29.67 -3.49 -5.34
N SER A 28 -30.66 -2.76 -4.85
CA SER A 28 -30.44 -1.64 -3.95
C SER A 28 -30.23 -2.16 -2.53
N PRO A 29 -29.12 -1.80 -1.85
CA PRO A 29 -28.92 -2.14 -0.44
C PRO A 29 -30.01 -1.51 0.43
N GLN A 30 -30.57 -2.29 1.35
CA GLN A 30 -31.53 -1.82 2.36
C GLN A 30 -30.81 -1.35 3.63
N ILE A 31 -29.68 -1.99 3.97
CA ILE A 31 -28.89 -1.71 5.18
C ILE A 31 -27.57 -1.03 4.80
N LEU A 32 -26.90 -1.48 3.75
CA LEU A 32 -25.59 -1.00 3.34
C LEU A 32 -25.69 0.13 2.31
N THR A 33 -26.36 1.23 2.65
CA THR A 33 -26.70 2.30 1.68
C THR A 33 -25.51 3.01 1.03
N ALA A 34 -24.33 2.99 1.66
CA ALA A 34 -23.09 3.52 1.06
C ALA A 34 -22.31 2.48 0.24
N CYS A 35 -22.81 1.24 0.12
CA CYS A 35 -22.20 0.21 -0.70
C CYS A 35 -22.40 0.50 -2.18
N PRO A 36 -21.34 0.57 -3.00
CA PRO A 36 -21.48 0.63 -4.44
C PRO A 36 -22.22 -0.59 -4.96
N SER A 37 -23.15 -0.37 -5.89
CA SER A 37 -24.02 -1.42 -6.46
C SER A 37 -23.26 -2.62 -7.02
N GLU A 38 -22.06 -2.39 -7.57
CA GLU A 38 -21.16 -3.37 -8.16
C GLU A 38 -20.46 -4.26 -7.12
N ASN A 39 -20.35 -3.77 -5.88
CA ASN A 39 -19.66 -4.40 -4.76
C ASN A 39 -20.66 -5.00 -3.75
N PHE A 40 -21.93 -4.64 -3.87
CA PHE A 40 -23.02 -5.13 -3.04
C PHE A 40 -23.37 -6.60 -3.34
N CYS A 41 -23.59 -7.35 -2.28
CA CYS A 41 -24.12 -8.71 -2.28
C CYS A 41 -25.31 -8.81 -1.31
N SER A 42 -26.41 -9.37 -1.80
CA SER A 42 -27.65 -9.65 -1.05
C SER A 42 -27.68 -11.11 -0.64
N LEU A 43 -27.56 -11.37 0.67
CA LEU A 43 -27.58 -12.70 1.26
C LEU A 43 -28.92 -12.96 1.95
N SER A 44 -29.32 -14.23 2.06
CA SER A 44 -30.53 -14.61 2.79
C SER A 44 -30.57 -14.13 4.25
N GLY A 45 -29.39 -13.97 4.86
CA GLY A 45 -29.23 -13.54 6.25
C GLY A 45 -28.79 -12.09 6.43
N GLY A 46 -28.64 -11.31 5.36
CA GLY A 46 -28.20 -9.92 5.45
C GLY A 46 -27.50 -9.42 4.21
N GLU A 47 -26.67 -8.39 4.37
CA GLU A 47 -26.01 -7.70 3.27
C GLU A 47 -24.50 -7.68 3.47
N LEU A 48 -23.75 -7.72 2.37
CA LEU A 48 -22.29 -7.73 2.38
C LEU A 48 -21.73 -6.86 1.26
N CYS A 49 -20.74 -6.02 1.58
CA CYS A 49 -19.92 -5.36 0.55
C CYS A 49 -18.59 -6.07 0.36
N VAL A 50 -18.26 -6.38 -0.88
CA VAL A 50 -16.98 -7.01 -1.26
C VAL A 50 -16.13 -6.01 -2.03
N TYR A 51 -15.07 -5.52 -1.38
CA TYR A 51 -14.14 -4.53 -1.91
C TYR A 51 -12.79 -5.13 -2.28
N GLY A 52 -12.14 -4.51 -3.26
CA GLY A 52 -10.72 -4.67 -3.57
C GLY A 52 -9.83 -3.76 -2.73
N LEU A 53 -8.52 -4.02 -2.75
CA LEU A 53 -7.52 -3.17 -2.07
C LEU A 53 -7.55 -1.70 -2.54
N GLY A 54 -7.81 -1.46 -3.83
CA GLY A 54 -7.92 -0.09 -4.37
C GLY A 54 -9.20 0.64 -3.98
N GLU A 55 -10.19 -0.07 -3.46
CA GLU A 55 -11.51 0.45 -3.09
C GLU A 55 -11.64 0.67 -1.58
N VAL A 56 -10.58 0.38 -0.80
CA VAL A 56 -10.48 0.69 0.63
C VAL A 56 -10.94 2.12 0.98
N PRO A 57 -10.63 3.18 0.20
CA PRO A 57 -11.10 4.53 0.54
C PRO A 57 -12.64 4.70 0.49
N GLN A 58 -13.36 3.76 -0.13
CA GLN A 58 -14.81 3.77 -0.25
C GLN A 58 -15.49 2.99 0.89
N MET A 59 -14.69 2.25 1.68
CA MET A 59 -15.17 1.54 2.86
C MET A 59 -15.59 2.52 3.94
N THR A 60 -16.60 2.16 4.73
CA THR A 60 -17.08 3.00 5.84
C THR A 60 -16.65 2.49 7.20
N GLN A 61 -16.37 1.19 7.32
CA GLN A 61 -15.96 0.59 8.59
C GLN A 61 -14.46 0.39 8.74
N ILE A 62 -13.75 0.15 7.62
CA ILE A 62 -12.30 -0.08 7.64
C ILE A 62 -11.62 1.07 6.90
N GLY A 63 -10.82 1.85 7.61
CA GLY A 63 -10.11 2.99 7.05
C GLY A 63 -8.60 2.74 6.86
N PRO A 64 -7.90 3.68 6.20
CA PRO A 64 -6.44 3.60 6.01
C PRO A 64 -5.65 3.47 7.33
N ARG A 65 -6.16 4.05 8.43
CA ARG A 65 -5.51 3.95 9.75
C ARG A 65 -5.58 2.55 10.34
N ASP A 66 -6.65 1.81 10.06
CA ASP A 66 -6.84 0.44 10.54
C ASP A 66 -5.94 -0.54 9.78
N LEU A 67 -5.58 -0.18 8.54
CA LEU A 67 -4.71 -0.98 7.67
C LEU A 67 -3.22 -0.62 7.80
N ALA A 68 -2.89 0.59 8.25
CA ALA A 68 -1.52 1.08 8.36
C ALA A 68 -0.56 0.13 9.12
N PRO A 69 -0.95 -0.53 10.23
CA PRO A 69 -0.08 -1.48 10.93
C PRO A 69 0.33 -2.69 10.10
N TYR A 70 -0.46 -3.04 9.08
CA TYR A 70 -0.25 -4.19 8.21
C TYR A 70 0.47 -3.83 6.89
N ALA A 71 0.75 -2.54 6.66
CA ALA A 71 1.41 -2.03 5.46
C ALA A 71 2.92 -1.74 5.65
N ALA A 72 3.45 -1.99 6.85
CA ALA A 72 4.78 -1.54 7.28
C ALA A 72 5.96 -2.13 6.47
N ASP A 73 5.78 -3.29 5.83
CA ASP A 73 6.88 -4.01 5.19
C ASP A 73 7.46 -3.30 3.95
N VAL A 74 6.70 -2.40 3.30
CA VAL A 74 7.16 -1.70 2.07
C VAL A 74 7.91 -0.39 2.40
N ALA A 75 7.49 0.33 3.43
CA ALA A 75 8.08 1.62 3.78
C ALA A 75 9.53 1.49 4.32
N VAL A 76 9.85 0.36 4.94
CA VAL A 76 11.19 0.08 5.49
C VAL A 76 12.22 -0.15 4.37
N ALA A 77 11.81 -0.76 3.25
CA ALA A 77 12.71 -0.97 2.11
C ALA A 77 13.10 0.35 1.43
N LEU A 78 12.15 1.30 1.32
CA LEU A 78 12.38 2.61 0.72
C LEU A 78 13.22 3.54 1.60
N SER A 79 13.14 3.46 2.93
CA SER A 79 14.00 4.27 3.79
C SER A 79 15.43 3.73 3.89
N ALA A 80 15.63 2.41 3.75
CA ALA A 80 16.93 1.78 3.83
C ALA A 80 17.86 2.11 2.64
N TRP A 81 17.34 2.19 1.41
CA TRP A 81 18.19 2.50 0.24
C TRP A 81 18.59 3.99 0.21
N GLU A 82 17.71 4.91 0.63
CA GLU A 82 18.06 6.32 0.74
C GLU A 82 19.16 6.54 1.79
N ALA A 83 19.06 5.86 2.94
CA ALA A 83 20.10 5.87 3.96
C ALA A 83 21.42 5.30 3.44
N ALA A 84 21.38 4.22 2.65
CA ALA A 84 22.56 3.61 2.05
C ALA A 84 23.25 4.54 1.03
N LEU A 85 22.48 5.25 0.19
CA LEU A 85 23.04 6.22 -0.76
C LEU A 85 23.65 7.42 -0.04
N ALA A 86 23.00 7.94 0.99
CA ALA A 86 23.53 9.05 1.79
C ALA A 86 24.86 8.66 2.48
N ALA A 87 24.91 7.46 3.07
CA ALA A 87 26.14 6.94 3.67
C ALA A 87 27.26 6.73 2.62
N GLY A 88 26.92 6.17 1.46
CA GLY A 88 27.86 6.00 0.35
C GLY A 88 28.44 7.33 -0.15
N ALA A 89 27.60 8.35 -0.29
CA ALA A 89 28.02 9.69 -0.71
C ALA A 89 29.00 10.32 0.28
N LEU A 90 28.75 10.21 1.59
CA LEU A 90 29.66 10.71 2.63
C LEU A 90 31.03 10.03 2.59
N VAL A 91 31.07 8.72 2.36
CA VAL A 91 32.33 7.97 2.22
C VAL A 91 33.11 8.44 1.00
N ILE A 92 32.44 8.62 -0.15
CA ILE A 92 33.09 9.11 -1.38
C ILE A 92 33.66 10.51 -1.18
N VAL A 93 32.90 11.41 -0.54
CA VAL A 93 33.36 12.77 -0.23
C VAL A 93 34.56 12.75 0.71
N ALA A 94 34.50 11.96 1.79
CA ALA A 94 35.61 11.84 2.74
C ALA A 94 36.88 11.30 2.07
N LEU A 95 36.75 10.28 1.22
CA LEU A 95 37.87 9.75 0.43
C LEU A 95 38.41 10.78 -0.56
N GLY A 96 37.54 11.52 -1.25
CA GLY A 96 37.94 12.57 -2.20
C GLY A 96 38.70 13.70 -1.52
N VAL A 97 38.20 14.20 -0.38
CA VAL A 97 38.87 15.23 0.43
C VAL A 97 40.20 14.71 0.97
N GLY A 98 40.25 13.49 1.50
CA GLY A 98 41.49 12.87 1.98
C GLY A 98 42.55 12.73 0.88
N LEU A 99 42.16 12.30 -0.32
CA LEU A 99 43.06 12.19 -1.47
C LEU A 99 43.54 13.56 -1.98
N ALA A 100 42.68 14.57 -1.98
CA ALA A 100 43.04 15.93 -2.39
C ALA A 100 44.03 16.57 -1.40
N LEU A 101 43.75 16.51 -0.10
CA LEU A 101 44.64 17.00 0.95
C LEU A 101 45.98 16.25 0.96
N GLY A 102 45.94 14.92 0.79
CA GLY A 102 47.14 14.10 0.69
C GLY A 102 48.02 14.43 -0.52
N ARG A 103 47.42 14.85 -1.65
CA ARG A 103 48.17 15.32 -2.82
C ARG A 103 48.78 16.70 -2.59
N TRP A 104 48.06 17.62 -1.95
CA TRP A 104 48.57 18.95 -1.64
C TRP A 104 49.74 18.94 -0.65
N GLN A 105 49.70 18.08 0.38
CA GLN A 105 50.83 17.94 1.30
C GLN A 105 52.09 17.34 0.66
N ARG A 106 51.95 16.65 -0.48
CA ARG A 106 53.07 16.07 -1.23
C ARG A 106 53.62 16.97 -2.34
N GLN A 107 53.06 18.16 -2.55
CA GLN A 107 53.65 19.15 -3.45
C GLN A 107 54.72 19.95 -2.69
N PRO A 108 56.02 19.76 -2.98
CA PRO A 108 57.04 20.65 -2.45
C PRO A 108 56.86 22.06 -3.05
N PRO A 109 57.19 23.13 -2.31
CA PRO A 109 57.16 24.47 -2.86
C PRO A 109 58.11 24.55 -4.05
N SER A 110 57.57 24.83 -5.23
CA SER A 110 58.34 25.21 -6.41
C SER A 110 58.99 26.56 -6.14
N GLY A 111 60.28 26.53 -5.78
CA GLY A 111 61.16 27.68 -5.74
C GLY A 111 61.48 28.23 -7.13
#